data_AF-Q30DN8-F1
#
_entry.id   AF-Q30DN8-F1
#
_cell.length_a   1.000
_cell.length_b   1.000
_cell.length_c   1.000
_cell.angle_alpha   90.00
_cell.angle_beta   90.00
_cell.angle_gamma   90.00
#
_symmetry.space_group_name_H-M   'P 1'
#
loop_
_entity.id
_entity.type
_entity.pdbx_description
1 polymer ?
#
loop_
_entity_poly.entity_id
_entity_poly.type
_entity_poly.pdbx_seq_one_letter_code
_entity_poly.pdbx_strand_id
1 'polypeptide(L)' 'IPTEFRVSLLRDCPNKKTIYASKAVGEPPLFLGASIFFAIKDAIRAARAQHTDNKIKELFRLDSP' A
#
# COMPACT_ATOMS: atom_id res chain seq x y z
N ILE A 1 -2.58 -8.36 -11.60
CA ILE A 1 -3.35 -8.23 -10.34
C ILE A 1 -2.80 -9.21 -9.31
N PRO A 2 -2.98 -8.99 -7.99
CA PRO A 2 -2.57 -9.96 -6.98
C PRO A 2 -3.20 -11.33 -7.23
N THR A 3 -2.43 -12.42 -7.06
CA THR A 3 -2.95 -13.80 -7.19
C THR A 3 -4.08 -14.05 -6.19
N GLU A 4 -3.94 -13.50 -4.98
CA GLU A 4 -4.99 -13.44 -3.97
C GLU A 4 -5.40 -11.99 -3.76
N PHE A 5 -6.64 -11.65 -4.11
CA PHE A 5 -7.17 -10.29 -4.02
C PHE A 5 -8.43 -10.25 -3.16
N ARG A 6 -8.31 -9.73 -1.94
CA ARG A 6 -9.41 -9.62 -0.97
C ARG A 6 -9.87 -8.18 -0.82
N VAL A 7 -11.18 -7.97 -0.81
CA VAL A 7 -11.82 -6.67 -0.59
C VAL A 7 -12.93 -6.82 0.43
N SER A 8 -13.01 -5.90 1.39
CA SER A 8 -14.07 -5.86 2.40
C SER A 8 -14.52 -4.43 2.64
N LEU A 9 -15.83 -4.24 2.76
CA LEU A 9 -16.42 -2.96 3.17
C LEU A 9 -16.66 -2.98 4.68
N LEU A 10 -16.34 -1.87 5.34
CA LEU A 10 -16.60 -1.72 6.77
C LEU A 10 -18.11 -1.71 7.02
N ARG A 11 -18.61 -2.68 7.79
CA ARG A 11 -20.02 -2.80 8.13
C ARG A 11 -20.43 -1.74 9.15
N ASP A 12 -21.71 -1.40 9.15
CA ASP A 12 -22.35 -0.54 10.16
C ASP A 12 -21.67 0.84 10.34
N CYS A 13 -21.14 1.40 9.23
CA CYS A 13 -20.45 2.69 9.21
C CYS A 13 -21.18 3.76 8.36
N PRO A 14 -22.39 4.21 8.77
CA PRO A 14 -23.15 5.20 8.01
C PRO A 14 -22.48 6.59 8.05
N ASN A 15 -22.46 7.28 6.90
CA ASN A 15 -21.93 8.64 6.78
C ASN A 15 -23.04 9.71 6.84
N LYS A 16 -23.22 10.39 7.97
CA LYS A 16 -24.26 11.44 8.12
C LYS A 16 -24.12 12.65 7.18
N LYS A 17 -22.97 12.81 6.50
CA LYS A 17 -22.66 14.00 5.68
C LYS A 17 -23.08 13.89 4.21
N THR A 18 -23.60 12.74 3.78
CA THR A 18 -23.81 12.42 2.37
C THR A 18 -25.15 11.72 2.14
N ILE A 19 -25.58 11.72 0.88
CA ILE A 19 -26.85 11.10 0.45
C ILE A 19 -26.83 9.60 0.79
N TYR A 20 -27.92 9.13 1.39
CA TYR A 20 -28.13 7.74 1.83
C TYR A 20 -26.97 7.17 2.66
N ALA A 21 -26.30 8.00 3.45
CA ALA A 21 -25.18 7.59 4.29
C ALA A 21 -23.97 6.97 3.54
N SER A 22 -23.80 7.29 2.26
CA SER A 22 -22.78 6.75 1.35
C SER A 22 -21.40 7.44 1.46
N LYS A 23 -20.38 6.98 0.72
CA LYS A 23 -19.08 7.67 0.61
C LYS A 23 -18.60 7.64 -0.84
N ALA A 24 -17.88 8.68 -1.24
CA ALA A 24 -17.17 8.69 -2.52
C ALA A 24 -16.03 7.66 -2.48
N VAL A 25 -15.93 6.84 -3.54
CA VAL A 25 -14.96 5.73 -3.63
C VAL A 25 -14.22 5.67 -4.98
N GLY A 26 -14.42 6.64 -5.87
CA GLY A 26 -13.77 6.65 -7.20
C GLY A 26 -12.25 6.78 -7.09
N GLU A 27 -11.78 7.92 -6.59
CA GLU A 27 -10.36 8.24 -6.44
C GLU A 27 -9.72 7.69 -5.14
N PRO A 28 -10.39 7.66 -3.97
CA PRO A 28 -9.75 7.29 -2.71
C PRO A 28 -8.97 5.96 -2.69
N PRO A 29 -9.45 4.85 -3.28
CA PRO A 29 -8.73 3.58 -3.23
C PRO A 29 -7.52 3.52 -4.16
N LEU A 30 -7.33 4.47 -5.09
CA LEU A 30 -6.23 4.44 -6.06
C LEU A 30 -4.86 4.40 -5.37
N PHE A 31 -4.68 5.19 -4.31
CA PHE A 31 -3.42 5.25 -3.58
C PHE A 31 -3.11 3.96 -2.77
N LEU A 32 -4.11 3.10 -2.52
CA LEU A 32 -3.86 1.82 -1.86
C LEU A 32 -2.95 0.92 -2.71
N GLY A 33 -2.86 1.14 -4.02
CA GLY A 33 -1.89 0.47 -4.90
C GLY A 33 -0.43 0.73 -4.53
N ALA A 34 -0.12 1.87 -3.88
CA ALA A 34 1.24 2.17 -3.41
C ALA A 34 1.74 1.16 -2.35
N SER A 35 0.85 0.37 -1.73
CA SER A 35 1.23 -0.75 -0.86
C SER A 35 2.16 -1.74 -1.56
N ILE A 36 1.96 -1.99 -2.86
CA ILE A 36 2.78 -2.89 -3.67
C ILE A 36 4.17 -2.28 -3.88
N PHE A 37 4.25 -0.98 -4.16
CA PHE A 37 5.52 -0.27 -4.28
C PHE A 37 6.37 -0.40 -3.00
N PHE A 38 5.75 -0.22 -1.83
CA PHE A 38 6.44 -0.39 -0.55
C PHE A 38 6.79 -1.84 -0.25
N ALA A 39 5.98 -2.82 -0.66
CA ALA A 39 6.32 -4.24 -0.55
C ALA A 39 7.55 -4.60 -1.39
N ILE A 40 7.66 -4.06 -2.61
CA ILE A 40 8.85 -4.22 -3.46
C ILE A 40 10.07 -3.55 -2.81
N LYS A 41 9.91 -2.33 -2.28
CA LYS A 41 10.99 -1.64 -1.56
C LYS A 41 11.50 -2.46 -0.37
N ASP A 42 10.60 -3.12 0.35
CA ASP A 42 10.97 -3.99 1.46
C ASP A 42 11.74 -5.24 0.99
N ALA A 43 11.29 -5.89 -0.08
CA ALA A 43 12.01 -7.02 -0.68
C ALA A 43 13.44 -6.64 -1.14
N ILE A 44 13.60 -5.46 -1.76
CA ILE A 44 14.92 -4.94 -2.15
C ILE A 44 15.79 -4.68 -0.91
N ARG A 45 15.22 -4.11 0.15
CA ARG A 45 15.94 -3.90 1.41
C ARG A 45 16.44 -5.20 2.01
N ALA A 46 15.60 -6.24 2.04
CA ALA A 46 15.98 -7.57 2.52
C ALA A 46 17.11 -8.18 1.66
N ALA A 47 17.01 -8.09 0.34
CA ALA A 47 18.05 -8.57 -0.57
C ALA A 47 19.39 -7.85 -0.37
N ARG A 48 19.37 -6.52 -0.17
CA ARG A 48 20.58 -5.74 0.15
C ARG A 48 21.18 -6.14 1.49
N ALA A 49 20.37 -6.34 2.52
CA ALA A 49 20.86 -6.79 3.83
C ALA A 49 21.51 -8.19 3.77
N GLN A 50 21.10 -9.05 2.83
CA GLN A 50 21.66 -10.39 2.66
C GLN A 50 22.99 -10.41 1.89
N HIS A 51 23.18 -9.51 0.91
CA HIS A 51 24.32 -9.55 -0.04
C HIS A 51 25.28 -8.36 0.05
N THR A 52 24.87 -7.26 0.68
CA THR A 52 25.68 -6.05 0.84
C THR A 52 25.93 -5.87 2.33
N ASP A 53 27.19 -5.51 2.67
CA ASP A 53 27.72 -5.25 4.01
C ASP A 53 26.68 -4.87 5.07
N ASN A 54 26.88 -5.35 6.31
CA ASN A 54 26.12 -5.21 7.57
C ASN A 54 25.66 -3.78 7.99
N LYS A 55 25.41 -2.87 7.05
CA LYS A 55 24.81 -1.54 7.21
C LYS A 55 23.30 -1.65 7.02
N ILE A 56 22.64 -2.26 8.01
CA ILE A 56 21.18 -2.44 8.12
C ILE A 56 20.37 -1.11 8.02
N LYS A 57 21.05 0.05 8.01
CA LYS A 57 20.45 1.40 8.00
C LYS A 57 20.66 2.20 6.72
N GLU A 58 21.13 1.60 5.62
CA GLU A 58 21.29 2.35 4.37
C GLU A 58 19.93 2.78 3.80
N LEU A 59 19.69 4.10 3.71
CA LEU A 59 18.51 4.66 3.06
C LEU A 59 18.77 4.75 1.56
N PHE A 60 18.29 3.78 0.80
CA PHE A 60 18.39 3.83 -0.66
C PHE A 60 17.19 4.53 -1.29
N ARG A 61 17.47 5.30 -2.35
CA ARG A 61 16.46 5.97 -3.17
C ARG A 61 15.79 4.95 -4.09
N LEU A 62 14.48 4.97 -4.12
CA LEU A 62 13.64 4.23 -5.06
C LEU A 62 12.57 5.21 -5.51
N ASP A 63 12.66 5.67 -6.75
CA ASP A 63 11.67 6.58 -7.34
C ASP A 63 10.45 5.77 -7.82
N SER A 64 9.26 6.37 -7.73
CA SER A 64 8.06 5.78 -8.35
C SER A 64 8.23 5.81 -9.87
N PRO A 65 7.78 4.76 -10.59
CA PRO A 65 7.49 4.90 -12.01
C PRO A 65 6.43 5.99 -12.24
#